data_AF-A0A9P7I0R1-F1
#
_entry.id   AF-A0A9P7I0R1-F1
#
_cell.length_a   1.000
_cell.length_b   1.000
_cell.length_c   1.000
_cell.angle_alpha   90.00
_cell.angle_beta   90.00
_cell.angle_gamma   90.00
#
_symmetry.space_group_name_H-M   'P 1'
#
loop_
_entity.id
_entity.type
_entity.pdbx_description
1 polymer ?
#
loop_
_entity_poly.entity_id
_entity_poly.type
_entity_poly.pdbx_seq_one_letter_code
_entity_poly.pdbx_strand_id
1 'polypeptide(L)'
;MQLARIRRKLQPSSQTFLTCFFSFIIYTPILVWLGYYLNITSYFQFHRILPEKGETRPPPPPVACLSHVHVSKANDTCDSLALKYSVSSAEIFINNPDILQCDDMVEDVPICLPFQCNTYHVKENDTCTSVSKSLGITRKEFISLNPWTDGGVYGDFPFGKFVCTTPSDGHYNRTTNKSGTADSNYADEIVPRPENADPAANPECGRWYTVEEEDDCLSVLGQHDMSLSLFTAANPSIAPRNCTTSLIPGQAYCVGPTKNALPESYPPPAYWRHGCYFSGDADFYRPTLALTGPRLSHIRPLSISSCQAYCLSLSLPVFGLQNRDTCICDDRLRMDSRPNKIWGCESRCSYDKNCGPEQKPIEVFISQAHLAAEYANIGCFEIEEEYVLLGKDRILWGNSTLEECANICTVVFEADYFALQTESYSQVLQEDLCICGNQLNPGIEKLSTEKESTDEKGDVCRGKGGTNIYTTNSKYTESS
;
A
#
# COMPACT_ATOMS: atom_id res chain seq x y z
N MET A 1 -54.06 -30.83 -23.26
CA MET A 1 -55.48 -30.83 -23.70
C MET A 1 -56.45 -31.59 -22.79
N GLN A 2 -56.06 -32.60 -22.00
CA GLN A 2 -57.00 -33.32 -21.10
C GLN A 2 -57.44 -32.53 -19.85
N LEU A 3 -56.57 -31.71 -19.25
CA LEU A 3 -56.88 -30.92 -18.03
C LEU A 3 -57.95 -29.82 -18.24
N ALA A 4 -58.03 -29.24 -19.44
CA ALA A 4 -59.03 -28.22 -19.77
C ALA A 4 -60.47 -28.75 -19.80
N ARG A 5 -60.65 -30.06 -20.04
CA ARG A 5 -61.96 -30.72 -20.00
C ARG A 5 -62.45 -31.00 -18.58
N ILE A 6 -61.53 -31.19 -17.62
CA ILE A 6 -61.85 -31.47 -16.22
C ILE A 6 -62.33 -30.18 -15.50
N ARG A 7 -61.70 -29.02 -15.80
CA ARG A 7 -62.07 -27.72 -15.21
C ARG A 7 -63.55 -27.36 -15.39
N ARG A 8 -64.17 -27.70 -16.53
CA ARG A 8 -65.57 -27.35 -16.83
C ARG A 8 -66.62 -28.15 -16.04
N LYS A 9 -66.23 -29.20 -15.31
CA LYS A 9 -67.14 -30.05 -14.52
C LYS A 9 -67.08 -29.81 -13.01
N LEU A 10 -66.23 -28.90 -12.54
CA LEU A 10 -66.04 -28.61 -11.10
C LEU A 10 -66.86 -27.40 -10.67
N GLN A 11 -67.40 -27.42 -9.44
CA GLN A 11 -68.05 -26.25 -8.83
C GLN A 11 -67.08 -25.07 -8.69
N PRO A 12 -67.57 -23.81 -8.69
CA PRO A 12 -66.71 -22.62 -8.75
C PRO A 12 -65.64 -22.56 -7.65
N SER A 13 -65.99 -22.95 -6.42
CA SER A 13 -65.06 -22.98 -5.28
C SER A 13 -63.90 -23.96 -5.48
N SER A 14 -64.18 -25.12 -6.07
CA SER A 14 -63.18 -26.15 -6.39
C SER A 14 -62.28 -25.75 -7.55
N GLN A 15 -62.77 -24.92 -8.49
CA GLN A 15 -61.94 -24.38 -9.57
C GLN A 15 -60.90 -23.39 -9.03
N THR A 16 -61.30 -22.52 -8.10
CA THR A 16 -60.40 -21.56 -7.43
C THR A 16 -59.32 -22.28 -6.61
N PHE A 17 -59.70 -23.37 -5.93
CA PHE A 17 -58.74 -24.17 -5.17
C PHE A 17 -57.73 -24.86 -6.10
N LEU A 18 -58.18 -25.43 -7.23
CA LEU A 18 -57.30 -26.05 -8.21
C LEU A 18 -56.35 -25.01 -8.83
N THR A 19 -56.84 -23.81 -9.16
CA THR A 19 -55.97 -22.73 -9.68
C THR A 19 -54.91 -22.31 -8.67
N CYS A 20 -55.27 -22.17 -7.38
CA CYS A 20 -54.31 -21.81 -6.34
C CYS A 20 -53.30 -22.92 -6.08
N PHE A 21 -53.74 -24.19 -6.09
CA PHE A 21 -52.85 -25.34 -5.88
C PHE A 21 -51.84 -25.51 -7.02
N PHE A 22 -52.26 -25.32 -8.28
CA PHE A 22 -51.34 -25.33 -9.42
C PHE A 22 -50.39 -24.14 -9.41
N SER A 23 -50.85 -22.93 -9.04
CA SER A 23 -49.95 -21.80 -8.85
C SER A 23 -48.94 -22.08 -7.73
N PHE A 24 -49.34 -22.71 -6.62
CA PHE A 24 -48.42 -23.04 -5.54
C PHE A 24 -47.35 -24.04 -5.99
N ILE A 25 -47.73 -25.11 -6.70
CA ILE A 25 -46.78 -26.11 -7.23
C ILE A 25 -45.82 -25.53 -8.27
N ILE A 26 -46.25 -24.58 -9.09
CA ILE A 26 -45.40 -23.99 -10.13
C ILE A 26 -44.49 -22.90 -9.55
N TYR A 27 -45.03 -22.01 -8.71
CA TYR A 27 -44.28 -20.84 -8.23
C TYR A 27 -43.37 -21.14 -7.03
N THR A 28 -43.69 -22.11 -6.16
CA THR A 28 -42.82 -22.43 -5.01
C THR A 28 -41.43 -22.95 -5.39
N PRO A 29 -41.25 -23.93 -6.31
CA PRO A 29 -39.91 -24.33 -6.73
C PRO A 29 -39.19 -23.20 -7.47
N ILE A 30 -39.89 -22.35 -8.23
CA ILE A 30 -39.27 -21.20 -8.92
C ILE A 30 -38.78 -20.15 -7.91
N LEU A 31 -39.54 -19.87 -6.85
CA LEU A 31 -39.14 -18.92 -5.81
C LEU A 31 -38.03 -19.47 -4.91
N VAL A 32 -38.03 -20.78 -4.61
CA VAL A 32 -36.91 -21.43 -3.92
C VAL A 32 -35.66 -21.44 -4.79
N TRP A 33 -35.80 -21.70 -6.09
CA TRP A 33 -34.69 -21.66 -7.04
C TRP A 33 -34.17 -20.23 -7.25
N LEU A 34 -35.04 -19.21 -7.35
CA LEU A 34 -34.65 -17.79 -7.37
C LEU A 34 -34.02 -17.34 -6.05
N GLY A 35 -34.53 -17.80 -4.90
CA GLY A 35 -33.93 -17.52 -3.60
C GLY A 35 -32.54 -18.14 -3.47
N TYR A 36 -32.37 -19.38 -3.95
CA TYR A 36 -31.07 -20.05 -4.02
C TYR A 36 -30.14 -19.35 -5.02
N TYR A 37 -30.64 -18.96 -6.20
CA TYR A 37 -29.88 -18.26 -7.24
C TYR A 37 -29.45 -16.86 -6.80
N LEU A 38 -30.32 -16.10 -6.11
CA LEU A 38 -30.02 -14.77 -5.58
C LEU A 38 -29.09 -14.83 -4.38
N ASN A 39 -29.20 -15.85 -3.53
CA ASN A 39 -28.27 -16.08 -2.42
C ASN A 39 -26.90 -16.52 -2.95
N ILE A 40 -26.87 -17.33 -4.02
CA ILE A 40 -25.68 -17.69 -4.78
C ILE A 40 -25.06 -16.46 -5.45
N THR A 41 -25.82 -15.61 -6.15
CA THR A 41 -25.24 -14.42 -6.78
C THR A 41 -24.79 -13.40 -5.76
N SER A 42 -25.47 -13.26 -4.62
CA SER A 42 -25.01 -12.42 -3.50
C SER A 42 -23.73 -12.97 -2.85
N TYR A 43 -23.63 -14.29 -2.69
CA TYR A 43 -22.44 -14.98 -2.19
C TYR A 43 -21.26 -14.84 -3.18
N PHE A 44 -21.50 -14.99 -4.48
CA PHE A 44 -20.47 -14.83 -5.52
C PHE A 44 -20.12 -13.35 -5.81
N GLN A 45 -21.00 -12.40 -5.53
CA GLN A 45 -20.72 -10.96 -5.72
C GLN A 45 -19.91 -10.37 -4.56
N PHE A 46 -19.98 -10.95 -3.35
CA PHE A 46 -19.09 -10.62 -2.24
C PHE A 46 -17.71 -11.29 -2.31
N HIS A 47 -17.58 -12.44 -2.99
CA HIS A 47 -16.30 -13.15 -3.17
C HIS A 47 -15.57 -12.84 -4.50
N ARG A 48 -16.05 -11.88 -5.29
CA ARG A 48 -15.37 -11.39 -6.49
C ARG A 48 -14.65 -10.05 -6.25
N ILE A 49 -13.69 -10.06 -5.33
CA ILE A 49 -12.47 -9.27 -5.51
C ILE A 49 -11.30 -10.22 -5.25
N LEU A 50 -11.14 -11.21 -6.13
CA LEU A 50 -9.87 -11.92 -6.26
C LEU A 50 -9.09 -11.26 -7.39
N PRO A 51 -7.79 -10.96 -7.21
CA PRO A 51 -6.97 -10.43 -8.28
C PRO A 51 -6.95 -11.43 -9.46
N GLU A 52 -7.13 -10.93 -10.68
CA GLU A 52 -7.03 -11.76 -11.88
C GLU A 52 -5.64 -12.41 -11.98
N LYS A 53 -5.63 -13.68 -12.39
CA LYS A 53 -4.43 -14.46 -12.68
C LYS A 53 -3.66 -13.78 -13.81
N GLY A 54 -2.44 -13.32 -13.52
CA GLY A 54 -1.46 -12.99 -14.55
C GLY A 54 -1.43 -11.53 -15.04
N GLU A 55 -2.02 -10.59 -14.32
CA GLU A 55 -1.46 -9.24 -14.29
C GLU A 55 -0.80 -9.07 -12.93
N THR A 56 0.54 -9.18 -12.89
CA THR A 56 1.29 -8.45 -11.86
C THR A 56 0.81 -7.01 -12.00
N ARG A 57 -0.08 -6.54 -11.12
CA ARG A 57 -0.41 -5.12 -11.08
C ARG A 57 0.95 -4.44 -11.00
N PRO A 58 1.35 -3.65 -12.02
CA PRO A 58 2.61 -2.95 -11.91
C PRO A 58 2.53 -2.21 -10.57
N PRO A 59 3.61 -2.25 -9.77
CA PRO A 59 3.65 -1.49 -8.54
C PRO A 59 3.20 -0.06 -8.90
N PRO A 60 2.38 0.58 -8.05
CA PRO A 60 1.68 1.80 -8.42
C PRO A 60 2.69 2.76 -9.04
N PRO A 61 2.46 3.24 -10.27
CA PRO A 61 3.39 4.18 -10.88
C PRO A 61 3.58 5.33 -9.91
N PRO A 62 4.79 5.94 -9.85
CA PRO A 62 4.98 7.14 -9.05
C PRO A 62 3.81 8.07 -9.33
N VAL A 63 3.08 8.46 -8.28
CA VAL A 63 1.86 9.24 -8.44
C VAL A 63 2.25 10.47 -9.24
N ALA A 64 1.78 10.54 -10.49
CA ALA A 64 2.06 11.68 -11.35
C ALA A 64 1.43 12.89 -10.67
N CYS A 65 2.27 13.76 -10.12
CA CYS A 65 1.76 14.93 -9.43
C CYS A 65 1.21 15.90 -10.47
N LEU A 66 -0.11 16.07 -10.48
CA LEU A 66 -0.81 16.97 -11.41
C LEU A 66 -0.74 18.45 -10.97
N SER A 67 -0.02 18.71 -9.89
CA SER A 67 0.03 19.97 -9.13
C SER A 67 1.47 20.26 -8.70
N HIS A 68 1.67 21.25 -7.83
CA HIS A 68 3.01 21.65 -7.38
C HIS A 68 3.68 20.55 -6.56
N VAL A 69 4.97 20.30 -6.83
CA VAL A 69 5.80 19.40 -6.03
C VAL A 69 6.71 20.23 -5.13
N HIS A 70 6.64 19.98 -3.84
CA HIS A 70 7.56 20.54 -2.84
C HIS A 70 8.58 19.48 -2.45
N VAL A 71 9.87 19.83 -2.44
CA VAL A 71 10.91 18.93 -1.91
C VAL A 71 11.05 19.20 -0.42
N SER A 72 10.80 18.19 0.41
CA SER A 72 10.81 18.31 1.87
C SER A 72 12.17 18.77 2.39
N LYS A 73 12.13 19.64 3.40
CA LYS A 73 13.27 20.22 4.11
C LYS A 73 13.16 19.91 5.60
N ALA A 74 14.25 20.19 6.32
CA ALA A 74 14.28 20.04 7.77
C ALA A 74 13.14 20.85 8.42
N ASN A 75 12.42 20.21 9.35
CA ASN A 75 11.25 20.74 10.06
C ASN A 75 9.99 20.97 9.21
N ASP A 76 9.95 20.52 7.96
CA ASP A 76 8.68 20.49 7.24
C ASP A 76 7.71 19.52 7.91
N THR A 77 6.49 19.99 8.08
CA THR A 77 5.34 19.23 8.57
C THR A 77 4.13 19.41 7.65
N CYS A 78 3.16 18.49 7.70
CA CYS A 78 1.93 18.60 6.92
C CYS A 78 1.24 19.94 7.19
N ASP A 79 1.22 20.38 8.46
CA ASP A 79 0.62 21.66 8.86
C ASP A 79 1.40 22.87 8.36
N SER A 80 2.73 22.85 8.42
CA SER A 80 3.56 23.95 7.92
C SER A 80 3.42 24.13 6.41
N LEU A 81 3.37 23.02 5.66
CA LEU A 81 3.16 23.03 4.21
C LEU A 81 1.72 23.40 3.87
N ALA A 82 0.74 22.88 4.59
CA ALA A 82 -0.67 23.22 4.43
C ALA A 82 -0.92 24.72 4.59
N LEU A 83 -0.33 25.33 5.63
CA LEU A 83 -0.37 26.77 5.86
C LEU A 83 0.32 27.55 4.72
N LYS A 84 1.52 27.11 4.33
CA LYS A 84 2.33 27.80 3.31
C LYS A 84 1.67 27.80 1.93
N TYR A 85 1.07 26.67 1.56
CA TYR A 85 0.55 26.44 0.21
C TYR A 85 -0.97 26.52 0.11
N SER A 86 -1.67 26.81 1.20
CA SER A 86 -3.15 26.89 1.28
C SER A 86 -3.80 25.60 0.82
N VAL A 87 -3.46 24.49 1.48
CA VAL A 87 -3.98 23.14 1.19
C VAL A 87 -4.36 22.42 2.49
N SER A 88 -4.98 21.23 2.41
CA SER A 88 -5.23 20.43 3.61
C SER A 88 -4.00 19.63 4.05
N SER A 89 -3.73 19.61 5.36
CA SER A 89 -2.69 18.78 5.97
C SER A 89 -2.89 17.29 5.70
N ALA A 90 -4.14 16.83 5.82
CA ALA A 90 -4.48 15.43 5.64
C ALA A 90 -4.34 14.99 4.18
N GLU A 91 -4.69 15.87 3.25
CA GLU A 91 -4.57 15.59 1.82
C GLU A 91 -3.09 15.51 1.38
N ILE A 92 -2.20 16.31 1.98
CA ILE A 92 -0.75 16.11 1.85
C ILE A 92 -0.37 14.71 2.31
N PHE A 93 -0.79 14.28 3.49
CA PHE A 93 -0.43 12.95 4.03
C PHE A 93 -0.97 11.78 3.21
N ILE A 94 -2.22 11.87 2.77
CA ILE A 94 -2.92 10.78 2.07
C ILE A 94 -2.34 10.59 0.67
N ASN A 95 -2.07 11.69 -0.04
CA ASN A 95 -1.61 11.65 -1.42
C ASN A 95 -0.12 11.32 -1.56
N ASN A 96 0.64 11.35 -0.46
CA ASN A 96 2.07 11.10 -0.46
C ASN A 96 2.38 9.89 0.42
N PRO A 97 2.36 8.67 -0.15
CA PRO A 97 2.56 7.44 0.61
C PRO A 97 3.92 7.40 1.32
N ASP A 98 4.94 8.10 0.80
CA ASP A 98 6.27 8.18 1.41
C ASP A 98 6.30 9.02 2.70
N ILE A 99 5.25 9.79 3.01
CA ILE A 99 5.11 10.46 4.31
C ILE A 99 4.65 9.43 5.34
N LEU A 100 5.57 9.06 6.24
CA LEU A 100 5.28 8.14 7.34
C LEU A 100 4.65 8.85 8.56
N GLN A 101 4.99 10.13 8.76
CA GLN A 101 4.50 10.95 9.86
C GLN A 101 4.43 12.43 9.44
N CYS A 102 3.34 13.11 9.80
CA CYS A 102 3.10 14.49 9.39
C CYS A 102 3.95 15.53 10.11
N ASP A 103 4.38 15.25 11.35
CA ASP A 103 5.09 16.23 12.18
C ASP A 103 6.62 16.16 12.04
N ASP A 104 7.13 15.20 11.28
CA ASP A 104 8.56 14.97 11.11
C ASP A 104 8.83 14.33 9.75
N MET A 105 8.87 15.14 8.69
CA MET A 105 9.10 14.65 7.33
C MET A 105 10.58 14.30 7.09
N VAL A 106 10.82 13.22 6.33
CA VAL A 106 12.14 12.91 5.80
C VAL A 106 12.53 13.98 4.79
N GLU A 107 13.74 14.50 4.86
CA GLU A 107 14.28 15.49 3.92
C GLU A 107 14.52 14.91 2.52
N ASP A 108 14.52 15.79 1.51
CA ASP A 108 14.80 15.47 0.11
C ASP A 108 13.80 14.48 -0.54
N VAL A 109 12.60 14.37 0.02
CA VAL A 109 11.50 13.57 -0.54
C VAL A 109 10.57 14.50 -1.33
N PRO A 110 10.26 14.19 -2.60
CA PRO A 110 9.28 14.96 -3.37
C PRO A 110 7.87 14.73 -2.82
N ILE A 111 7.24 15.80 -2.38
CA ILE A 111 5.87 15.83 -1.85
C ILE A 111 4.96 16.47 -2.91
N CYS A 112 4.02 15.70 -3.42
CA CYS A 112 2.95 16.21 -4.27
C CYS A 112 1.94 16.98 -3.43
N LEU A 113 1.87 18.30 -3.61
CA LEU A 113 0.88 19.12 -2.91
C LEU A 113 -0.45 19.04 -3.65
N PRO A 114 -1.60 18.87 -2.97
CA PRO A 114 -2.89 18.93 -3.64
C PRO A 114 -3.19 20.34 -4.16
N PHE A 115 -4.29 20.48 -4.88
CA PHE A 115 -4.76 21.78 -5.33
C PHE A 115 -5.20 22.66 -4.15
N GLN A 116 -5.05 23.97 -4.32
CA GLN A 116 -5.30 24.94 -3.26
C GLN A 116 -6.78 25.04 -2.90
N CYS A 117 -7.05 25.32 -1.62
CA CYS A 117 -8.37 25.59 -1.07
C CYS A 117 -8.28 26.70 -0.01
N ASN A 118 -9.40 27.32 0.34
CA ASN A 118 -9.43 28.15 1.55
C ASN A 118 -9.31 27.22 2.76
N THR A 119 -8.33 27.48 3.63
CA THR A 119 -8.08 26.64 4.80
C THR A 119 -8.63 27.24 6.08
N TYR A 120 -9.13 26.39 6.97
CA TYR A 120 -9.37 26.71 8.38
C TYR A 120 -8.31 26.05 9.26
N HIS A 121 -7.75 26.81 10.20
CA HIS A 121 -6.84 26.27 11.22
C HIS A 121 -7.67 25.79 12.41
N VAL A 122 -7.75 24.46 12.56
CA VAL A 122 -8.40 23.76 13.66
C VAL A 122 -7.74 24.14 14.98
N LYS A 123 -8.55 24.61 15.93
CA LYS A 123 -8.14 25.01 17.27
C LYS A 123 -8.31 23.86 18.26
N GLU A 124 -7.74 24.07 19.44
CA GLU A 124 -7.95 23.15 20.56
C GLU A 124 -9.45 23.04 20.90
N ASN A 125 -9.94 21.79 21.02
CA ASN A 125 -11.35 21.43 21.24
C ASN A 125 -12.30 21.70 20.07
N ASP A 126 -11.80 22.11 18.90
CA ASP A 126 -12.64 22.13 17.72
C ASP A 126 -13.08 20.71 17.37
N THR A 127 -14.36 20.59 17.10
CA THR A 127 -14.99 19.41 16.50
C THR A 127 -15.40 19.72 15.07
N CYS A 128 -15.50 18.69 14.24
CA CYS A 128 -16.06 18.75 12.89
C CYS A 128 -17.42 19.47 12.89
N THR A 129 -18.23 19.21 13.92
CA THR A 129 -19.54 19.86 14.11
C THR A 129 -19.42 21.36 14.42
N SER A 130 -18.54 21.75 15.34
CA SER A 130 -18.35 23.16 15.73
C SER A 130 -17.75 24.00 14.61
N VAL A 131 -16.78 23.45 13.86
CA VAL A 131 -16.13 24.13 12.74
C VAL A 131 -17.13 24.35 11.61
N SER A 132 -17.87 23.30 11.21
CA SER A 132 -18.94 23.39 10.21
C SER A 132 -19.93 24.52 10.54
N LYS A 133 -20.39 24.56 11.80
CA LYS A 133 -21.33 25.58 12.28
C LYS A 133 -20.73 26.99 12.20
N SER A 134 -19.45 27.16 12.55
CA SER A 134 -18.76 28.45 12.49
C SER A 134 -18.57 28.97 11.06
N LEU A 135 -18.43 28.05 10.10
CA LEU A 135 -18.29 28.34 8.68
C LEU A 135 -19.65 28.56 7.97
N GLY A 136 -20.77 28.28 8.65
CA GLY A 136 -22.11 28.39 8.08
C GLY A 136 -22.45 27.30 7.07
N ILE A 137 -21.75 26.16 7.10
CA ILE A 137 -22.02 25.00 6.23
C ILE A 137 -22.50 23.79 7.04
N THR A 138 -23.13 22.83 6.38
CA THR A 138 -23.55 21.58 7.02
C THR A 138 -22.35 20.66 7.27
N ARG A 139 -22.46 19.80 8.28
CA ARG A 139 -21.43 18.77 8.55
C ARG A 139 -21.18 17.86 7.34
N LYS A 140 -22.23 17.56 6.57
CA LYS A 140 -22.11 16.72 5.36
C LYS A 140 -21.30 17.43 4.27
N GLU A 141 -21.51 18.73 4.08
CA GLU A 141 -20.70 19.54 3.16
C GLU A 141 -19.25 19.63 3.63
N PHE A 142 -19.02 19.86 4.93
CA PHE A 142 -17.67 19.89 5.48
C PHE A 142 -16.93 18.55 5.28
N ILE A 143 -17.58 17.41 5.54
CA ILE A 143 -17.02 16.07 5.28
C ILE A 143 -16.80 15.85 3.78
N SER A 144 -17.65 16.39 2.89
CA SER A 144 -17.40 16.26 1.45
C SER A 144 -16.14 16.99 0.99
N LEU A 145 -15.76 18.06 1.69
CA LEU A 145 -14.51 18.79 1.47
C LEU A 145 -13.32 18.14 2.18
N ASN A 146 -13.57 17.43 3.28
CA ASN A 146 -12.56 16.76 4.10
C ASN A 146 -13.04 15.35 4.51
N PRO A 147 -13.01 14.36 3.60
CA PRO A 147 -13.61 13.04 3.85
C PRO A 147 -13.03 12.28 5.05
N TRP A 148 -11.82 12.65 5.49
CA TRP A 148 -11.12 12.08 6.64
C TRP A 148 -11.61 12.59 8.01
N THR A 149 -12.53 13.56 8.07
CA THR A 149 -12.99 14.20 9.32
C THR A 149 -14.30 13.61 9.86
N ASP A 150 -14.49 12.29 9.76
CA ASP A 150 -15.77 11.65 10.09
C ASP A 150 -16.01 11.45 11.60
N GLY A 151 -14.98 11.63 12.44
CA GLY A 151 -15.08 11.54 13.89
C GLY A 151 -15.16 10.10 14.41
N GLY A 152 -14.61 9.14 13.67
CA GLY A 152 -14.45 7.74 14.10
C GLY A 152 -13.46 7.56 15.25
N VAL A 153 -12.84 6.38 15.34
CA VAL A 153 -11.90 5.99 16.42
C VAL A 153 -10.69 6.96 16.55
N TYR A 154 -10.42 7.74 15.50
CA TYR A 154 -9.24 8.61 15.38
C TYR A 154 -9.52 10.11 15.58
N GLY A 155 -10.74 10.47 16.04
CA GLY A 155 -11.11 11.86 16.28
C GLY A 155 -11.51 12.63 15.01
N ASP A 156 -11.86 13.90 15.19
CA ASP A 156 -12.42 14.72 14.10
C ASP A 156 -11.37 15.19 13.08
N PHE A 157 -10.08 15.24 13.45
CA PHE A 157 -8.99 15.79 12.62
C PHE A 157 -7.68 14.99 12.76
N PRO A 158 -7.63 13.74 12.24
CA PRO A 158 -6.56 12.78 12.54
C PRO A 158 -5.20 13.04 11.86
N PHE A 159 -5.11 13.92 10.86
CA PHE A 159 -3.91 14.07 10.02
C PHE A 159 -3.50 15.55 9.85
N GLY A 160 -3.53 16.30 10.95
CA GLY A 160 -3.12 17.71 11.00
C GLY A 160 -4.28 18.68 11.18
N LYS A 161 -3.94 19.97 11.23
CA LYS A 161 -4.84 21.04 11.71
C LYS A 161 -5.35 21.98 10.62
N PHE A 162 -4.97 21.79 9.37
CA PHE A 162 -5.48 22.60 8.27
C PHE A 162 -6.44 21.80 7.40
N VAL A 163 -7.68 22.29 7.33
CA VAL A 163 -8.81 21.66 6.62
C VAL A 163 -9.36 22.60 5.56
N CYS A 164 -9.82 22.05 4.45
CA CYS A 164 -10.42 22.81 3.37
C CYS A 164 -11.83 23.28 3.73
N THR A 165 -12.14 24.52 3.36
CA THR A 165 -13.46 25.16 3.51
C THR A 165 -14.13 25.45 2.17
N THR A 166 -13.39 25.20 1.09
CA THR A 166 -13.85 25.25 -0.30
C THR A 166 -13.30 24.03 -1.04
N PRO A 167 -13.89 23.65 -2.19
CA PRO A 167 -13.33 22.59 -3.04
C PRO A 167 -11.88 22.89 -3.46
N SER A 168 -11.09 21.83 -3.60
CA SER A 168 -9.71 21.83 -4.14
C SER A 168 -9.70 21.50 -5.64
N ASP A 169 -10.61 22.08 -6.43
CA ASP A 169 -10.84 21.70 -7.84
C ASP A 169 -10.06 22.54 -8.87
N GLY A 170 -9.05 23.31 -8.42
CA GLY A 170 -8.19 24.12 -9.29
C GLY A 170 -8.80 25.46 -9.73
N HIS A 171 -10.02 25.80 -9.29
CA HIS A 171 -10.65 27.11 -9.54
C HIS A 171 -10.51 28.07 -8.35
N TYR A 172 -9.26 28.41 -7.96
CA TYR A 172 -9.05 29.44 -6.95
C TYR A 172 -9.19 30.85 -7.55
N ASN A 173 -10.24 31.58 -7.14
CA ASN A 173 -10.45 32.98 -7.51
C ASN A 173 -9.65 33.89 -6.57
N ARG A 174 -8.47 34.31 -7.03
CA ARG A 174 -7.53 35.15 -6.29
C ARG A 174 -8.04 36.59 -6.19
N THR A 175 -8.54 37.00 -5.02
CA THR A 175 -8.50 38.41 -4.62
C THR A 175 -7.25 38.66 -3.79
N THR A 176 -6.12 38.83 -4.47
CA THR A 176 -4.94 39.46 -3.85
C THR A 176 -4.50 40.66 -4.66
N ASN A 177 -4.70 41.84 -4.09
CA ASN A 177 -3.85 42.98 -4.39
C ASN A 177 -2.42 42.65 -3.93
N LYS A 178 -1.58 42.21 -4.87
CA LYS A 178 -0.13 42.45 -4.90
C LYS A 178 0.39 42.05 -6.28
N SER A 179 0.80 43.07 -7.02
CA SER A 179 1.58 42.99 -8.25
C SER A 179 2.94 42.36 -7.94
N GLY A 180 3.36 41.42 -8.79
CA GLY A 180 4.63 40.70 -8.73
C GLY A 180 4.47 39.33 -9.38
N THR A 181 4.95 39.17 -10.61
CA THR A 181 5.12 37.86 -11.25
C THR A 181 6.10 37.05 -10.40
N ALA A 182 5.60 36.03 -9.69
CA ALA A 182 6.45 35.04 -9.07
C ALA A 182 7.00 34.16 -10.19
N ASP A 183 8.30 34.27 -10.48
CA ASP A 183 8.95 33.42 -11.47
C ASP A 183 8.91 31.97 -10.96
N SER A 184 8.29 31.07 -11.74
CA SER A 184 8.31 29.63 -11.50
C SER A 184 9.75 29.12 -11.46
N ASN A 185 10.03 28.09 -10.66
CA ASN A 185 11.29 27.32 -10.68
C ASN A 185 11.68 26.70 -12.04
N TYR A 186 10.76 26.68 -13.02
CA TYR A 186 11.02 26.24 -14.39
C TYR A 186 10.87 27.38 -15.39
N ALA A 187 11.47 27.21 -16.57
CA ALA A 187 11.22 28.06 -17.73
C ALA A 187 10.40 27.30 -18.77
N ASP A 188 9.54 28.03 -19.49
CA ASP A 188 8.69 27.45 -20.54
C ASP A 188 9.47 27.16 -21.83
N GLU A 189 10.50 27.95 -22.12
CA GLU A 189 11.31 27.85 -23.33
C GLU A 189 12.81 27.93 -23.02
N ILE A 190 13.62 27.29 -23.86
CA ILE A 190 15.09 27.36 -23.81
C ILE A 190 15.54 28.72 -24.33
N VAL A 191 16.54 29.32 -23.68
CA VAL A 191 17.18 30.56 -24.14
C VAL A 191 18.63 30.30 -24.58
N PRO A 192 19.21 31.18 -25.42
CA PRO A 192 20.61 31.03 -25.84
C PRO A 192 21.58 30.96 -24.66
N ARG A 193 22.53 30.02 -24.73
CA ARG A 193 23.56 29.81 -23.71
C ARG A 193 24.55 31.00 -23.69
N PRO A 194 24.75 31.67 -22.54
CA PRO A 194 25.76 32.71 -22.38
C PRO A 194 27.18 32.20 -22.64
N GLU A 195 28.07 33.08 -23.08
CA GLU A 195 29.48 32.73 -23.33
C GLU A 195 30.22 32.31 -22.04
N ASN A 196 29.85 32.90 -20.90
CA ASN A 196 30.38 32.57 -19.58
C ASN A 196 29.62 31.45 -18.88
N ALA A 197 28.76 30.69 -19.57
CA ALA A 197 28.03 29.57 -18.96
C ALA A 197 28.96 28.41 -18.59
N ASP A 198 28.79 27.83 -17.40
CA ASP A 198 29.54 26.64 -16.97
C ASP A 198 29.38 25.54 -18.03
N PRO A 199 30.48 25.00 -18.61
CA PRO A 199 30.43 23.97 -19.64
C PRO A 199 29.60 22.73 -19.27
N ALA A 200 29.57 22.35 -17.98
CA ALA A 200 28.82 21.20 -17.48
C ALA A 200 27.32 21.47 -17.33
N ALA A 201 26.89 22.74 -17.29
CA ALA A 201 25.48 23.09 -17.15
C ALA A 201 24.63 22.57 -18.32
N ASN A 202 23.42 22.12 -17.99
CA ASN A 202 22.49 21.54 -18.93
C ASN A 202 22.07 22.58 -20.00
N PRO A 203 22.14 22.24 -21.31
CA PRO A 203 21.73 23.16 -22.37
C PRO A 203 20.22 23.47 -22.40
N GLU A 204 19.37 22.65 -21.79
CA GLU A 204 17.92 22.83 -21.68
C GLU A 204 17.56 23.88 -20.62
N CYS A 205 18.13 25.08 -20.74
CA CYS A 205 17.97 26.15 -19.77
C CYS A 205 17.26 27.37 -20.36
N GLY A 206 16.22 27.85 -19.68
CA GLY A 206 15.49 29.06 -20.06
C GLY A 206 15.87 30.31 -19.27
N ARG A 207 16.64 30.19 -18.18
CA ARG A 207 17.18 31.33 -17.44
C ARG A 207 18.56 31.05 -16.87
N TRP A 208 19.50 31.95 -17.13
CA TRP A 208 20.87 31.88 -16.67
C TRP A 208 21.17 32.98 -15.65
N TYR A 209 22.01 32.69 -14.66
CA TYR A 209 22.46 33.65 -13.67
C TYR A 209 23.98 33.62 -13.57
N THR A 210 24.62 34.80 -13.61
CA THR A 210 26.07 34.93 -13.42
C THR A 210 26.34 35.23 -11.95
N VAL A 211 27.11 34.35 -11.30
CA VAL A 211 27.46 34.45 -9.88
C VAL A 211 28.36 35.66 -9.65
N GLU A 212 28.10 36.41 -8.59
CA GLU A 212 28.91 37.53 -8.10
C GLU A 212 29.84 37.12 -6.94
N GLU A 213 30.84 37.94 -6.58
CA GLU A 213 31.86 37.58 -5.57
C GLU A 213 31.30 37.35 -4.15
N GLU A 214 30.12 37.91 -3.85
CA GLU A 214 29.46 37.79 -2.53
C GLU A 214 28.28 36.80 -2.53
N ASP A 215 28.01 36.14 -3.65
CA ASP A 215 26.92 35.17 -3.71
C ASP A 215 27.22 33.91 -2.91
N ASP A 216 26.17 33.39 -2.29
CA ASP A 216 26.17 32.05 -1.74
C ASP A 216 25.03 31.21 -2.32
N CYS A 217 25.08 29.90 -2.10
CA CYS A 217 24.08 29.02 -2.66
C CYS A 217 22.66 29.35 -2.15
N LEU A 218 22.51 29.82 -0.91
CA LEU A 218 21.19 30.15 -0.38
C LEU A 218 20.63 31.43 -1.01
N SER A 219 21.46 32.45 -1.26
CA SER A 219 21.04 33.69 -1.93
C SER A 219 20.58 33.41 -3.35
N VAL A 220 21.38 32.66 -4.13
CA VAL A 220 21.06 32.32 -5.53
C VAL A 220 19.79 31.46 -5.63
N LEU A 221 19.69 30.41 -4.81
CA LEU A 221 18.52 29.53 -4.80
C LEU A 221 17.26 30.28 -4.36
N GLY A 222 17.36 31.13 -3.33
CA GLY A 222 16.25 31.93 -2.82
C GLY A 222 15.76 32.97 -3.82
N GLN A 223 16.68 33.62 -4.56
CA GLN A 223 16.36 34.61 -5.58
C GLN A 223 15.58 34.02 -6.75
N HIS A 224 15.85 32.76 -7.11
CA HIS A 224 15.28 32.10 -8.28
C HIS A 224 14.23 31.03 -7.95
N ASP A 225 13.74 31.00 -6.71
CA ASP A 225 12.76 30.02 -6.20
C ASP A 225 13.15 28.56 -6.54
N MET A 226 14.44 28.26 -6.48
CA MET A 226 15.00 27.00 -6.95
C MET A 226 15.40 26.10 -5.78
N SER A 227 15.18 24.78 -5.88
CA SER A 227 15.73 23.84 -4.90
C SER A 227 17.19 23.53 -5.22
N LEU A 228 17.98 23.19 -4.19
CA LEU A 228 19.36 22.73 -4.37
C LEU A 228 19.43 21.48 -5.27
N SER A 229 18.46 20.58 -5.16
CA SER A 229 18.35 19.39 -5.99
C SER A 229 18.14 19.73 -7.47
N LEU A 230 17.24 20.67 -7.78
CA LEU A 230 16.99 21.12 -9.15
C LEU A 230 18.21 21.88 -9.70
N PHE A 231 18.85 22.71 -8.89
CA PHE A 231 20.03 23.49 -9.27
C PHE A 231 21.24 22.60 -9.57
N THR A 232 21.51 21.60 -8.74
CA THR A 232 22.62 20.64 -8.95
C THR A 232 22.33 19.66 -10.09
N ALA A 233 21.07 19.32 -10.35
CA ALA A 233 20.69 18.54 -11.52
C ALA A 233 20.89 19.33 -12.83
N ALA A 234 20.50 20.60 -12.84
CA ALA A 234 20.71 21.49 -13.99
C ALA A 234 22.19 21.92 -14.16
N ASN A 235 22.98 21.88 -13.08
CA ASN A 235 24.39 22.28 -13.05
C ASN A 235 25.25 21.19 -12.37
N PRO A 236 25.59 20.09 -13.07
CA PRO A 236 26.33 18.95 -12.51
C PRO A 236 27.73 19.26 -11.94
N SER A 237 28.32 20.42 -12.27
CA SER A 237 29.57 20.92 -11.68
C SER A 237 29.40 21.40 -10.23
N ILE A 238 28.17 21.67 -9.80
CA ILE A 238 27.86 22.11 -8.44
C ILE A 238 27.74 20.89 -7.53
N ALA A 239 28.59 20.80 -6.50
CA ALA A 239 28.51 19.73 -5.53
C ALA A 239 27.36 19.98 -4.53
N PRO A 240 26.39 19.07 -4.37
CA PRO A 240 25.24 19.29 -3.48
C PRO A 240 25.63 19.60 -2.03
N ARG A 241 26.66 18.93 -1.50
CA ARG A 241 27.13 19.14 -0.11
C ARG A 241 27.97 20.40 0.08
N ASN A 242 28.49 20.96 -1.00
CA ASN A 242 29.50 22.03 -1.01
C ASN A 242 29.11 23.09 -2.05
N CYS A 243 27.81 23.39 -2.16
CA CYS A 243 27.25 24.20 -3.24
C CYS A 243 27.90 25.59 -3.31
N THR A 244 27.94 26.33 -2.20
CA THR A 244 28.54 27.68 -2.15
C THR A 244 29.99 27.68 -2.62
N THR A 245 30.79 26.71 -2.17
CA THR A 245 32.20 26.60 -2.58
C THR A 245 32.39 26.09 -4.01
N SER A 246 31.34 25.59 -4.65
CA SER A 246 31.35 25.16 -6.05
C SER A 246 30.96 26.28 -7.02
N LEU A 247 30.39 27.38 -6.50
CA LEU A 247 30.07 28.55 -7.29
C LEU A 247 31.36 29.30 -7.66
N ILE A 248 31.51 29.61 -8.94
CA ILE A 248 32.65 30.38 -9.46
C ILE A 248 32.15 31.78 -9.81
N PRO A 249 32.64 32.84 -9.13
CA PRO A 249 32.30 34.22 -9.50
C PRO A 249 32.62 34.52 -10.96
N GLY A 250 31.70 35.18 -11.66
CA GLY A 250 31.76 35.46 -13.09
C GLY A 250 31.29 34.33 -14.00
N GLN A 251 31.03 33.13 -13.47
CA GLN A 251 30.48 32.00 -14.22
C GLN A 251 28.95 32.01 -14.18
N ALA A 252 28.31 31.70 -15.31
CA ALA A 252 26.87 31.58 -15.40
C ALA A 252 26.37 30.14 -15.21
N TYR A 253 25.34 29.98 -14.39
CA TYR A 253 24.66 28.71 -14.09
C TYR A 253 23.20 28.78 -14.49
N CYS A 254 22.59 27.63 -14.75
CA CYS A 254 21.17 27.52 -15.05
C CYS A 254 20.34 27.70 -13.76
N VAL A 255 19.48 28.71 -13.73
CA VAL A 255 18.56 29.03 -12.61
C VAL A 255 17.08 28.95 -13.03
N GLY A 256 16.83 28.38 -14.20
CA GLY A 256 15.49 28.14 -14.72
C GLY A 256 15.54 27.08 -15.83
N PRO A 257 15.78 25.81 -15.50
CA PRO A 257 15.75 24.73 -16.46
C PRO A 257 14.36 24.59 -17.08
N THR A 258 14.29 24.10 -18.32
CA THR A 258 13.02 23.59 -18.84
C THR A 258 12.72 22.24 -18.19
N LYS A 259 11.48 21.77 -18.34
CA LYS A 259 11.09 20.44 -17.82
C LYS A 259 11.88 19.29 -18.47
N ASN A 260 12.49 19.53 -19.63
CA ASN A 260 13.31 18.54 -20.35
C ASN A 260 14.76 18.47 -19.84
N ALA A 261 15.19 19.42 -18.99
CA ALA A 261 16.55 19.48 -18.48
C ALA A 261 16.84 18.46 -17.38
N LEU A 262 15.82 17.89 -16.77
CA LEU A 262 16.01 16.81 -15.82
C LEU A 262 16.32 15.54 -16.62
N PRO A 263 17.37 14.76 -16.26
CA PRO A 263 17.40 13.36 -16.67
C PRO A 263 16.02 12.79 -16.34
N GLU A 264 15.43 11.97 -17.21
CA GLU A 264 14.31 11.13 -16.79
C GLU A 264 14.76 10.50 -15.47
N SER A 265 14.15 10.92 -14.37
CA SER A 265 14.42 10.28 -13.10
C SER A 265 14.05 8.84 -13.40
N TYR A 266 15.01 7.92 -13.35
CA TYR A 266 14.63 6.52 -13.23
C TYR A 266 13.78 6.51 -11.98
N PRO A 267 12.45 6.34 -12.11
CA PRO A 267 11.63 6.38 -10.94
C PRO A 267 12.19 5.31 -10.01
N PRO A 268 12.30 5.58 -8.69
CA PRO A 268 12.77 4.56 -7.76
C PRO A 268 11.99 3.27 -8.07
N PRO A 269 12.67 2.11 -8.09
CA PRO A 269 12.02 0.85 -8.41
C PRO A 269 10.73 0.76 -7.60
N ALA A 270 9.62 0.54 -8.28
CA ALA A 270 8.36 0.66 -7.58
C ALA A 270 8.19 -0.55 -6.62
N TYR A 271 7.53 -0.31 -5.49
CA TYR A 271 7.46 -1.26 -4.38
C TYR A 271 6.01 -1.45 -3.93
N TRP A 272 5.75 -2.54 -3.22
CA TRP A 272 4.49 -2.80 -2.54
C TRP A 272 4.66 -2.65 -1.03
N ARG A 273 3.72 -1.96 -0.38
CA ARG A 273 3.64 -1.82 1.07
C ARG A 273 2.75 -2.92 1.62
N HIS A 274 3.27 -3.76 2.52
CA HIS A 274 2.55 -4.88 3.12
C HIS A 274 2.07 -4.60 4.56
N GLY A 275 2.37 -3.41 5.09
CA GLY A 275 1.91 -2.96 6.40
C GLY A 275 2.86 -3.34 7.53
N CYS A 276 2.36 -3.23 8.76
CA CYS A 276 3.15 -3.39 9.96
C CYS A 276 3.20 -4.86 10.38
N TYR A 277 4.39 -5.37 10.69
CA TYR A 277 4.57 -6.72 11.21
C TYR A 277 5.17 -6.66 12.60
N PHE A 278 4.70 -7.51 13.50
CA PHE A 278 5.24 -7.56 14.85
C PHE A 278 6.62 -8.18 14.90
N SER A 279 7.44 -7.62 15.78
CA SER A 279 8.51 -8.35 16.44
C SER A 279 8.29 -8.28 17.95
N GLY A 280 7.65 -9.30 18.53
CA GLY A 280 7.21 -9.21 19.92
C GLY A 280 6.47 -10.42 20.46
N ASP A 281 6.87 -10.80 21.66
CA ASP A 281 6.51 -11.96 22.45
C ASP A 281 5.27 -11.65 23.30
N ALA A 282 4.15 -12.32 23.04
CA ALA A 282 3.00 -12.28 23.95
C ALA A 282 2.43 -13.69 24.23
N ASP A 283 2.62 -14.64 23.31
CA ASP A 283 2.17 -16.03 23.45
C ASP A 283 3.27 -17.07 23.10
N PHE A 284 4.52 -16.65 22.83
CA PHE A 284 5.55 -17.49 22.21
C PHE A 284 6.91 -17.29 22.87
N TYR A 285 7.46 -18.34 23.50
CA TYR A 285 8.74 -18.42 24.22
C TYR A 285 10.01 -17.76 23.61
N ARG A 286 9.94 -17.11 22.43
CA ARG A 286 11.04 -16.34 21.83
C ARG A 286 10.51 -15.08 21.13
N PRO A 287 11.20 -13.92 21.26
CA PRO A 287 10.90 -12.75 20.45
C PRO A 287 11.17 -13.06 18.98
N THR A 288 10.11 -13.12 18.18
CA THR A 288 10.22 -13.33 16.73
C THR A 288 10.48 -11.99 16.06
N LEU A 289 11.30 -11.98 15.00
CA LEU A 289 11.65 -10.78 14.25
C LEU A 289 11.16 -10.97 12.82
N ALA A 290 10.26 -10.10 12.34
CA ALA A 290 9.71 -10.24 11.00
C ALA A 290 10.77 -10.19 9.90
N LEU A 291 11.84 -9.40 10.10
CA LEU A 291 13.03 -9.33 9.27
C LEU A 291 14.28 -9.42 10.15
N THR A 292 15.28 -10.21 9.73
CA THR A 292 16.50 -10.50 10.51
C THR A 292 17.80 -10.24 9.77
N GLY A 293 17.74 -9.93 8.47
CA GLY A 293 18.92 -9.71 7.64
C GLY A 293 19.66 -8.38 7.89
N PRO A 294 20.48 -7.93 6.92
CA PRO A 294 21.34 -6.76 7.04
C PRO A 294 20.60 -5.49 7.44
N ARG A 295 21.25 -4.64 8.27
CA ARG A 295 20.64 -3.44 8.84
C ARG A 295 21.41 -2.18 8.49
N LEU A 296 20.70 -1.08 8.27
CA LEU A 296 21.23 0.26 8.11
C LEU A 296 20.48 1.20 9.06
N SER A 297 21.17 1.71 10.08
CA SER A 297 20.61 2.72 11.00
C SER A 297 21.22 4.09 10.70
N HIS A 298 20.42 5.14 10.83
CA HIS A 298 20.83 6.51 10.57
C HIS A 298 20.33 7.46 11.68
N ILE A 299 21.00 8.60 11.88
CA ILE A 299 20.65 9.54 12.95
C ILE A 299 19.37 10.33 12.65
N ARG A 300 19.01 10.44 11.36
CA ARG A 300 17.75 11.02 10.88
C ARG A 300 16.88 9.91 10.28
N PRO A 301 15.55 10.10 10.23
CA PRO A 301 14.65 9.19 9.54
C PRO A 301 15.10 8.88 8.11
N LEU A 302 15.01 7.60 7.73
CA LEU A 302 15.28 7.11 6.39
C LEU A 302 14.02 7.18 5.53
N SER A 303 14.18 7.54 4.26
CA SER A 303 13.10 7.41 3.27
C SER A 303 12.91 5.95 2.87
N ILE A 304 11.74 5.61 2.35
CA ILE A 304 11.46 4.28 1.79
C ILE A 304 12.42 4.00 0.62
N SER A 305 12.62 4.95 -0.28
CA SER A 305 13.54 4.81 -1.41
C SER A 305 14.99 4.60 -0.97
N SER A 306 15.43 5.26 0.10
CA SER A 306 16.79 5.05 0.66
C SER A 306 16.95 3.64 1.20
N CYS A 307 15.95 3.13 1.93
CA CYS A 307 15.97 1.77 2.45
C CYS A 307 15.91 0.73 1.32
N GLN A 308 15.04 0.95 0.33
CA GLN A 308 14.92 0.11 -0.85
C GLN A 308 16.24 0.05 -1.64
N ALA A 309 16.87 1.19 -1.91
CA ALA A 309 18.14 1.24 -2.62
C ALA A 309 19.23 0.45 -1.88
N TYR A 310 19.29 0.58 -0.56
CA TYR A 310 20.21 -0.21 0.26
C TYR A 310 19.94 -1.71 0.14
N CYS A 311 18.70 -2.17 0.29
CA CYS A 311 18.39 -3.60 0.23
C CYS A 311 18.54 -4.21 -1.17
N LEU A 312 18.16 -3.48 -2.22
CA LEU A 312 18.38 -3.91 -3.60
C LEU A 312 19.88 -3.99 -3.93
N SER A 313 20.74 -3.14 -3.35
CA SER A 313 22.19 -3.26 -3.51
C SER A 313 22.76 -4.57 -2.94
N LEU A 314 22.02 -5.20 -2.01
CA LEU A 314 22.33 -6.51 -1.42
C LEU A 314 21.60 -7.66 -2.10
N SER A 315 20.87 -7.40 -3.19
CA SER A 315 19.98 -8.37 -3.87
C SER A 315 18.88 -8.93 -2.95
N LEU A 316 18.44 -8.14 -1.97
CA LEU A 316 17.38 -8.51 -1.02
C LEU A 316 16.09 -7.75 -1.37
N PRO A 317 15.02 -8.45 -1.82
CA PRO A 317 13.81 -7.80 -2.32
C PRO A 317 12.86 -7.34 -1.20
N VAL A 318 12.93 -7.94 -0.02
CA VAL A 318 12.11 -7.59 1.15
C VAL A 318 12.88 -6.60 2.00
N PHE A 319 12.22 -5.55 2.44
CA PHE A 319 12.83 -4.55 3.29
C PHE A 319 11.82 -3.95 4.23
N GLY A 320 12.29 -3.39 5.34
CA GLY A 320 11.40 -2.75 6.28
C GLY A 320 12.04 -1.61 7.03
N LEU A 321 11.19 -0.67 7.44
CA LEU A 321 11.57 0.48 8.25
C LEU A 321 11.10 0.25 9.68
N GLN A 322 12.05 0.16 10.61
CA GLN A 322 11.83 0.10 12.04
C GLN A 322 12.16 1.46 12.66
N ASN A 323 11.24 2.00 13.47
CA ASN A 323 11.38 3.32 14.10
C ASN A 323 11.72 4.47 13.14
N ARG A 324 11.46 4.29 11.84
CA ARG A 324 11.80 5.20 10.73
C ARG A 324 13.29 5.47 10.52
N ASP A 325 14.18 5.12 11.44
CA ASP A 325 15.61 5.39 11.37
C ASP A 325 16.46 4.17 11.00
N THR A 326 15.85 2.98 11.03
CA THR A 326 16.53 1.71 10.84
C THR A 326 15.86 0.92 9.72
N CYS A 327 16.61 0.75 8.63
CA CYS A 327 16.27 -0.12 7.52
C CYS A 327 16.76 -1.55 7.81
N ILE A 328 15.93 -2.55 7.59
CA ILE A 328 16.29 -3.98 7.70
C ILE A 328 15.93 -4.66 6.38
N CYS A 329 16.88 -5.36 5.78
CA CYS A 329 16.72 -6.07 4.52
C CYS A 329 16.56 -7.57 4.76
N ASP A 330 15.79 -8.24 3.92
CA ASP A 330 15.64 -9.68 3.97
C ASP A 330 15.26 -10.29 2.62
N ASP A 331 15.34 -11.61 2.51
CA ASP A 331 14.90 -12.35 1.32
C ASP A 331 13.41 -12.77 1.42
N ARG A 332 12.90 -12.88 2.64
CA ARG A 332 11.52 -13.29 2.96
C ARG A 332 11.12 -12.78 4.36
N LEU A 333 9.82 -12.78 4.65
CA LEU A 333 9.32 -12.70 6.02
C LEU A 333 9.79 -13.92 6.81
N ARG A 334 10.23 -13.71 8.04
CA ARG A 334 10.65 -14.81 8.91
C ARG A 334 9.46 -15.56 9.50
N MET A 335 9.71 -16.77 9.98
CA MET A 335 8.73 -17.56 10.72
C MET A 335 8.10 -16.72 11.82
N ASP A 336 6.83 -16.97 12.10
CA ASP A 336 6.00 -16.30 13.11
C ASP A 336 5.73 -14.82 12.84
N SER A 337 6.07 -14.31 11.65
CA SER A 337 5.68 -12.97 11.22
C SER A 337 4.15 -12.87 11.15
N ARG A 338 3.57 -11.94 11.92
CA ARG A 338 2.11 -11.67 11.89
C ARG A 338 1.83 -10.21 11.53
N PRO A 339 0.85 -9.95 10.64
CA PRO A 339 0.41 -8.61 10.36
C PRO A 339 -0.23 -8.00 11.61
N ASN A 340 0.16 -6.78 11.93
CA ASN A 340 -0.46 -5.98 12.97
C ASN A 340 -1.65 -5.23 12.38
N LYS A 341 -2.87 -5.56 12.84
CA LYS A 341 -4.12 -4.89 12.42
C LYS A 341 -4.31 -3.49 13.02
N ILE A 342 -3.37 -2.98 13.82
CA ILE A 342 -3.42 -1.63 14.36
C ILE A 342 -3.06 -0.63 13.26
N TRP A 343 -4.02 -0.31 12.38
CA TRP A 343 -4.01 0.87 11.51
C TRP A 343 -4.43 2.14 12.27
N GLY A 344 -4.14 2.21 13.56
CA GLY A 344 -4.80 3.15 14.47
C GLY A 344 -3.91 4.04 15.34
N CYS A 345 -2.62 4.11 15.07
CA CYS A 345 -1.77 5.15 15.67
C CYS A 345 -1.67 6.30 14.64
N GLU A 346 -1.53 7.56 15.07
CA GLU A 346 -1.40 8.77 14.22
C GLU A 346 -0.16 8.77 13.28
N SER A 347 0.50 7.61 13.12
CA SER A 347 1.69 7.38 12.30
C SER A 347 1.64 5.99 11.65
N ARG A 348 2.19 5.86 10.43
CA ARG A 348 2.28 4.57 9.73
C ARG A 348 3.31 3.69 10.44
N CYS A 349 2.86 2.64 11.13
CA CYS A 349 3.67 1.66 11.85
C CYS A 349 4.59 2.22 12.96
N SER A 350 4.30 3.39 13.52
CA SER A 350 5.11 4.02 14.56
C SER A 350 4.39 4.12 15.90
N TYR A 351 5.23 4.20 16.94
CA TYR A 351 4.88 4.27 18.36
C TYR A 351 4.17 5.60 18.67
N ASP A 352 2.88 5.55 18.99
CA ASP A 352 2.23 6.56 19.81
C ASP A 352 2.19 6.07 21.27
N LYS A 353 2.22 6.96 22.25
CA LYS A 353 2.13 6.65 23.69
C LYS A 353 0.88 5.85 24.08
N ASN A 354 -0.12 5.83 23.21
CA ASN A 354 -1.35 5.05 23.36
C ASN A 354 -1.24 3.59 22.82
N CYS A 355 -0.21 3.31 22.02
CA CYS A 355 0.10 2.01 21.45
C CYS A 355 1.23 1.38 22.31
N GLY A 356 0.94 0.27 23.01
CA GLY A 356 1.72 -0.21 24.15
C GLY A 356 3.24 -0.45 23.95
N PRO A 357 4.04 -0.43 25.03
CA PRO A 357 5.51 -0.35 24.99
C PRO A 357 6.28 -1.64 24.61
N GLU A 358 5.64 -2.78 24.41
CA GLU A 358 6.33 -4.09 24.36
C GLU A 358 6.42 -4.76 22.98
N GLN A 359 6.02 -4.08 21.91
CA GLN A 359 6.05 -4.64 20.57
C GLN A 359 6.64 -3.60 19.60
N LYS A 360 7.77 -3.90 18.96
CA LYS A 360 8.39 -3.00 17.96
C LYS A 360 7.96 -3.43 16.57
N PRO A 361 6.84 -2.95 16.02
CA PRO A 361 6.48 -3.31 14.66
C PRO A 361 7.50 -2.76 13.67
N ILE A 362 7.70 -3.49 12.58
CA ILE A 362 8.44 -3.03 11.42
C ILE A 362 7.47 -2.87 10.26
N GLU A 363 7.53 -1.75 9.55
CA GLU A 363 6.77 -1.59 8.31
C GLU A 363 7.47 -2.34 7.20
N VAL A 364 6.79 -3.32 6.58
CA VAL A 364 7.37 -4.20 5.57
C VAL A 364 6.95 -3.78 4.17
N PHE A 365 7.93 -3.80 3.28
CA PHE A 365 7.83 -3.50 1.87
C PHE A 365 8.51 -4.59 1.05
N ILE A 366 8.14 -4.69 -0.23
CA ILE A 366 8.79 -5.59 -1.16
C ILE A 366 8.91 -4.95 -2.55
N SER A 367 10.01 -5.26 -3.24
CA SER A 367 10.28 -4.80 -4.62
C SER A 367 9.83 -5.81 -5.69
N GLN A 368 9.02 -6.80 -5.33
CA GLN A 368 8.54 -7.91 -6.16
C GLN A 368 7.06 -8.19 -5.91
N ALA A 369 6.39 -8.91 -6.80
CA ALA A 369 4.93 -9.09 -6.77
C ALA A 369 4.40 -9.86 -5.54
N HIS A 370 5.24 -10.69 -4.91
CA HIS A 370 4.81 -11.62 -3.86
C HIS A 370 5.76 -11.60 -2.67
N LEU A 371 5.22 -11.36 -1.47
CA LEU A 371 5.94 -11.43 -0.21
C LEU A 371 6.15 -12.87 0.22
N ALA A 372 7.33 -13.40 -0.07
CA ALA A 372 7.74 -14.72 0.41
C ALA A 372 7.74 -14.75 1.96
N ALA A 373 7.32 -15.89 2.51
CA ALA A 373 7.41 -16.18 3.94
C ALA A 373 8.26 -17.44 4.14
N GLU A 374 9.03 -17.46 5.22
CA GLU A 374 9.69 -18.64 5.72
C GLU A 374 8.65 -19.60 6.28
N TYR A 375 8.79 -20.89 5.99
CA TYR A 375 7.87 -21.95 6.39
C TYR A 375 8.61 -23.25 6.67
N ALA A 376 7.99 -24.14 7.44
CA ALA A 376 8.48 -25.47 7.72
C ALA A 376 7.45 -26.54 7.30
N ASN A 377 7.93 -27.68 6.82
CA ASN A 377 7.10 -28.87 6.59
C ASN A 377 6.91 -29.61 7.92
N ILE A 378 5.66 -29.84 8.32
CA ILE A 378 5.32 -30.52 9.59
C ILE A 378 5.01 -32.02 9.40
N GLY A 379 4.93 -32.48 8.16
CA GLY A 379 4.76 -33.89 7.83
C GLY A 379 3.89 -34.15 6.60
N CYS A 380 3.85 -35.43 6.24
CA CYS A 380 2.97 -35.99 5.24
C CYS A 380 1.72 -36.58 5.92
N PHE A 381 0.53 -36.28 5.43
CA PHE A 381 -0.73 -36.74 6.01
C PHE A 381 -1.65 -37.38 4.98
N GLU A 382 -2.36 -38.44 5.36
CA GLU A 382 -3.25 -39.19 4.48
C GLU A 382 -4.50 -38.39 4.06
N ILE A 383 -5.01 -38.69 2.85
CA ILE A 383 -6.19 -38.06 2.24
C ILE A 383 -7.29 -39.12 2.07
N GLU A 384 -7.92 -39.58 3.17
CA GLU A 384 -9.02 -40.58 3.11
C GLU A 384 -10.39 -39.94 2.77
N GLU A 385 -10.50 -39.23 1.65
CA GLU A 385 -11.72 -38.47 1.22
C GLU A 385 -12.09 -37.25 2.09
N GLU A 386 -11.44 -37.07 3.25
CA GLU A 386 -11.61 -35.91 4.11
C GLU A 386 -10.60 -34.78 3.81
N TYR A 387 -10.99 -33.58 4.23
CA TYR A 387 -10.19 -32.37 4.14
C TYR A 387 -9.01 -32.39 5.12
N VAL A 388 -7.77 -32.24 4.64
CA VAL A 388 -6.55 -32.24 5.50
C VAL A 388 -6.45 -31.02 6.43
N LEU A 389 -6.97 -29.87 5.99
CA LEU A 389 -7.00 -28.61 6.75
C LEU A 389 -8.43 -28.11 6.95
N LEU A 390 -8.69 -27.63 8.17
CA LEU A 390 -9.94 -26.99 8.63
C LEU A 390 -9.69 -25.50 8.92
N GLY A 391 -10.60 -24.61 8.54
CA GLY A 391 -10.44 -23.16 8.79
C GLY A 391 -11.26 -22.26 7.86
N LYS A 392 -11.13 -20.94 8.06
CA LYS A 392 -11.80 -19.91 7.24
C LYS A 392 -11.30 -19.99 5.80
N ASP A 393 -12.25 -20.15 4.89
CA ASP A 393 -12.15 -19.97 3.45
C ASP A 393 -11.11 -20.84 2.73
N ARG A 394 -11.58 -22.00 2.25
CA ARG A 394 -10.91 -22.75 1.18
C ARG A 394 -10.88 -21.88 -0.07
N ILE A 395 -9.68 -21.55 -0.53
CA ILE A 395 -9.52 -20.88 -1.81
C ILE A 395 -8.86 -21.83 -2.77
N LEU A 396 -9.61 -22.22 -3.78
CA LEU A 396 -9.13 -23.05 -4.86
C LEU A 396 -8.31 -22.17 -5.81
N TRP A 397 -7.02 -21.96 -5.52
CA TRP A 397 -6.12 -21.28 -6.46
C TRP A 397 -5.30 -22.30 -7.25
N GLY A 398 -5.71 -22.54 -8.50
CA GLY A 398 -5.09 -23.53 -9.38
C GLY A 398 -3.77 -23.07 -9.99
N ASN A 399 -2.79 -23.98 -9.97
CA ASN A 399 -1.42 -23.80 -10.46
C ASN A 399 -0.56 -22.82 -9.64
N SER A 400 -0.63 -22.94 -8.30
CA SER A 400 0.15 -22.14 -7.36
C SER A 400 1.47 -22.84 -6.99
N THR A 401 2.56 -22.10 -6.90
CA THR A 401 3.81 -22.59 -6.28
C THR A 401 3.68 -22.66 -4.76
N LEU A 402 4.58 -23.39 -4.10
CA LEU A 402 4.57 -23.50 -2.64
C LEU A 402 4.82 -22.14 -1.96
N GLU A 403 5.67 -21.30 -2.55
CA GLU A 403 5.97 -19.94 -2.08
C GLU A 403 4.78 -18.99 -2.22
N GLU A 404 4.07 -19.06 -3.36
CA GLU A 404 2.84 -18.31 -3.57
C GLU A 404 1.74 -18.73 -2.59
N CYS A 405 1.61 -20.03 -2.33
CA CYS A 405 0.67 -20.56 -1.35
C CYS A 405 1.02 -20.11 0.07
N ALA A 406 2.31 -20.14 0.44
CA ALA A 406 2.80 -19.64 1.72
C ALA A 406 2.47 -18.14 1.90
N ASN A 407 2.72 -17.31 0.88
CA ASN A 407 2.37 -15.89 0.89
C ASN A 407 0.86 -15.72 1.10
N ILE A 408 0.02 -16.32 0.26
CA ILE A 408 -1.43 -16.12 0.34
C ILE A 408 -1.99 -16.58 1.68
N CYS A 409 -1.65 -17.80 2.11
CA CYS A 409 -2.18 -18.32 3.36
C CYS A 409 -1.70 -17.50 4.56
N THR A 410 -0.44 -17.02 4.57
CA THR A 410 0.12 -16.31 5.72
C THR A 410 -0.23 -14.82 5.73
N VAL A 411 -0.05 -14.13 4.60
CA VAL A 411 -0.16 -12.67 4.48
C VAL A 411 -1.61 -12.23 4.23
N VAL A 412 -2.36 -12.98 3.40
CA VAL A 412 -3.72 -12.60 3.01
C VAL A 412 -4.76 -13.21 3.94
N PHE A 413 -4.64 -14.51 4.24
CA PHE A 413 -5.63 -15.24 5.05
C PHE A 413 -5.26 -15.40 6.52
N GLU A 414 -4.02 -15.05 6.90
CA GLU A 414 -3.52 -15.18 8.28
C GLU A 414 -3.69 -16.61 8.84
N ALA A 415 -3.59 -17.60 7.97
CA ALA A 415 -3.74 -19.02 8.29
C ALA A 415 -2.48 -19.60 8.93
N ASP A 416 -2.66 -20.54 9.86
CA ASP A 416 -1.56 -21.23 10.54
C ASP A 416 -0.90 -22.34 9.70
N TYR A 417 -1.68 -22.96 8.82
CA TYR A 417 -1.27 -24.08 7.99
C TYR A 417 -1.62 -23.85 6.55
N PHE A 418 -0.82 -24.44 5.68
CA PHE A 418 -1.11 -24.50 4.26
C PHE A 418 -0.57 -25.77 3.61
N ALA A 419 -1.13 -26.10 2.45
CA ALA A 419 -0.73 -27.26 1.67
C ALA A 419 -0.98 -27.03 0.18
N LEU A 420 -0.21 -27.73 -0.65
CA LEU A 420 -0.53 -27.91 -2.07
C LEU A 420 -1.14 -29.29 -2.27
N GLN A 421 -2.45 -29.33 -2.46
CA GLN A 421 -3.18 -30.56 -2.73
C GLN A 421 -3.46 -30.68 -4.23
N THR A 422 -3.15 -31.82 -4.84
CA THR A 422 -3.49 -32.04 -6.25
C THR A 422 -4.94 -32.52 -6.34
N GLU A 423 -5.81 -31.78 -7.03
CA GLU A 423 -7.14 -32.27 -7.39
C GLU A 423 -7.11 -32.89 -8.79
N SER A 424 -7.55 -34.14 -8.90
CA SER A 424 -7.70 -34.83 -10.18
C SER A 424 -9.11 -34.59 -10.72
N TYR A 425 -9.29 -33.53 -11.51
CA TYR A 425 -10.56 -33.28 -12.20
C TYR A 425 -10.74 -34.19 -13.43
N SER A 426 -9.65 -34.76 -13.96
CA SER A 426 -9.59 -35.72 -15.08
C SER A 426 -8.17 -36.31 -15.22
N GLN A 427 -8.00 -37.47 -15.89
CA GLN A 427 -6.69 -38.12 -16.17
C GLN A 427 -5.66 -37.24 -16.92
N VAL A 428 -6.05 -36.03 -17.34
CA VAL A 428 -5.25 -35.12 -18.19
C VAL A 428 -4.94 -33.79 -17.49
N LEU A 429 -5.66 -33.41 -16.44
CA LEU A 429 -5.50 -32.12 -15.76
C LEU A 429 -5.34 -32.35 -14.25
N GLN A 430 -4.08 -32.35 -13.81
CA GLN A 430 -3.69 -32.26 -12.41
C GLN A 430 -3.31 -30.80 -12.12
N GLU A 431 -4.12 -30.11 -11.32
CA GLU A 431 -3.75 -28.78 -10.83
C GLU A 431 -3.42 -28.86 -9.34
N ASP A 432 -2.27 -28.30 -8.98
CA ASP A 432 -1.90 -28.11 -7.58
C ASP A 432 -2.68 -26.93 -7.03
N LEU A 433 -3.42 -27.22 -5.99
CA LEU A 433 -4.35 -26.34 -5.33
C LEU A 433 -3.77 -25.86 -4.00
N CYS A 434 -3.65 -24.56 -3.84
CA CYS A 434 -3.30 -24.00 -2.53
C CYS A 434 -4.47 -24.15 -1.55
N ILE A 435 -4.23 -24.70 -0.36
CA ILE A 435 -5.23 -24.82 0.70
C ILE A 435 -4.66 -24.17 1.96
N CYS A 436 -5.44 -23.29 2.59
CA CYS A 436 -5.13 -22.65 3.85
C CYS A 436 -6.02 -23.19 4.97
N GLY A 437 -5.52 -23.25 6.20
CA GLY A 437 -6.33 -23.61 7.37
C GLY A 437 -5.68 -23.23 8.69
N ASN A 438 -6.49 -23.21 9.75
CA ASN A 438 -6.02 -22.90 11.10
C ASN A 438 -5.94 -24.13 12.01
N GLN A 439 -6.45 -25.26 11.52
CA GLN A 439 -6.47 -26.51 12.27
C GLN A 439 -6.19 -27.66 11.31
N LEU A 440 -5.39 -28.62 11.77
CA LEU A 440 -5.31 -29.93 11.15
C LEU A 440 -6.64 -30.66 11.40
N ASN A 441 -7.12 -31.40 10.42
CA ASN A 441 -8.27 -32.27 10.65
C ASN A 441 -7.91 -33.33 11.72
N PRO A 442 -8.69 -33.50 12.79
CA PRO A 442 -8.40 -34.54 13.78
C PRO A 442 -8.44 -35.98 13.24
N GLY A 443 -9.12 -36.21 12.11
CA GLY A 443 -9.26 -37.52 11.49
C GLY A 443 -8.11 -37.95 10.58
N ILE A 444 -7.14 -37.07 10.29
CA ILE A 444 -6.03 -37.40 9.38
C ILE A 444 -4.84 -38.04 10.11
N GLU A 445 -4.29 -39.10 9.52
CA GLU A 445 -3.11 -39.79 10.04
C GLU A 445 -1.82 -39.29 9.39
N LYS A 446 -0.76 -39.14 10.20
CA LYS A 446 0.58 -38.78 9.73
C LYS A 446 1.27 -40.01 9.15
N LEU A 447 1.66 -39.94 7.89
CA LEU A 447 2.32 -41.03 7.16
C LEU A 447 3.83 -41.06 7.46
N SER A 448 4.38 -42.26 7.68
CA SER A 448 5.84 -42.44 7.83
C SER A 448 6.54 -42.27 6.48
N THR A 449 7.66 -41.54 6.43
CA THR A 449 8.38 -41.25 5.19
C THR A 449 9.48 -42.27 4.84
N GLU A 450 9.63 -43.35 5.62
CA GLU A 450 10.73 -44.33 5.51
C GLU A 450 10.66 -45.30 4.29
N LYS A 451 9.75 -45.11 3.34
CA LYS A 451 9.64 -45.98 2.15
C LYS A 451 9.51 -45.17 0.85
N GLU A 452 10.42 -45.46 -0.07
CA GLU A 452 10.82 -44.78 -1.32
C GLU A 452 9.79 -44.83 -2.47
N SER A 453 8.48 -44.85 -2.21
CA SER A 453 7.49 -44.70 -3.29
C SER A 453 7.26 -43.22 -3.57
N THR A 454 7.75 -42.72 -4.70
CA THR A 454 7.51 -41.36 -5.18
C THR A 454 6.41 -41.32 -6.23
N ASP A 455 5.72 -40.19 -6.37
CA ASP A 455 4.89 -39.92 -7.54
C ASP A 455 5.74 -39.69 -8.81
N GLU A 456 5.10 -39.40 -9.95
CA GLU A 456 5.76 -39.13 -11.24
C GLU A 456 6.67 -37.88 -11.22
N LYS A 457 6.57 -37.04 -10.17
CA LYS A 457 7.35 -35.82 -9.96
C LYS A 457 8.42 -35.99 -8.88
N GLY A 458 8.55 -37.17 -8.27
CA GLY A 458 9.54 -37.44 -7.21
C GLY A 458 9.07 -37.10 -5.79
N ASP A 459 7.79 -36.77 -5.57
CA ASP A 459 7.24 -36.47 -4.26
C ASP A 459 6.86 -37.77 -3.52
N VAL A 460 7.59 -38.07 -2.44
CA VAL A 460 7.41 -39.26 -1.59
C VAL A 460 6.05 -39.24 -0.87
N CYS A 461 5.56 -38.07 -0.48
CA CYS A 461 4.30 -37.96 0.23
C CYS A 461 3.11 -38.23 -0.71
N ARG A 462 3.14 -37.62 -1.89
CA ARG A 462 2.11 -37.84 -2.93
C ARG A 462 2.12 -39.27 -3.43
N GLY A 463 3.30 -39.89 -3.55
CA GLY A 463 3.43 -41.31 -3.91
C GLY A 463 2.72 -42.27 -2.95
N LYS A 464 2.39 -41.83 -1.74
CA LYS A 464 1.61 -42.58 -0.74
C LYS A 464 0.14 -42.16 -0.64
N GLY A 465 -0.33 -41.29 -1.55
CA GLY A 465 -1.67 -40.71 -1.46
C GLY A 465 -1.81 -39.65 -0.36
N GLY A 466 -0.70 -39.11 0.14
CA GLY A 466 -0.67 -38.09 1.18
C GLY A 466 -0.49 -36.66 0.66
N THR A 467 -0.72 -35.69 1.54
CA THR A 467 -0.42 -34.26 1.33
C THR A 467 0.61 -33.77 2.34
N ASN A 468 1.65 -33.08 1.85
CA ASN A 468 2.59 -32.37 2.70
C ASN A 468 1.91 -31.12 3.30
N ILE A 469 1.95 -30.99 4.61
CA ILE A 469 1.42 -29.82 5.32
C ILE A 469 2.58 -28.96 5.81
N TYR A 470 2.42 -27.65 5.65
CA TYR A 470 3.41 -26.65 6.02
C TYR A 470 2.81 -25.65 6.99
N THR A 471 3.68 -24.98 7.74
CA THR A 471 3.32 -23.90 8.66
C THR A 471 4.34 -22.78 8.62
N THR A 472 3.88 -21.55 8.81
CA THR A 472 4.73 -20.39 9.09
C THR A 472 4.85 -20.11 10.59
N ASN A 473 4.30 -20.99 11.43
CA ASN A 473 4.25 -20.84 12.88
C ASN A 473 5.13 -21.90 13.58
N SER A 474 6.21 -21.46 14.23
CA SER A 474 7.24 -22.31 14.83
C SER A 474 6.73 -23.18 15.98
N LYS A 475 5.63 -22.80 16.64
CA LYS A 475 5.01 -23.62 17.72
C LYS A 475 4.60 -25.00 17.23
N TYR A 476 4.26 -25.14 15.96
CA TYR A 476 3.86 -26.42 15.38
C TYR A 476 5.04 -27.22 14.81
N THR A 477 6.26 -26.69 14.95
CA THR A 477 7.51 -27.35 14.51
C THR A 477 8.29 -27.97 15.66
N GLU A 478 8.16 -27.43 16.88
CA GLU A 478 8.93 -27.90 18.06
C GLU A 478 8.30 -29.08 18.81
N SER A 479 7.16 -29.63 18.36
CA SER A 479 6.58 -30.87 18.91
C SER A 479 6.97 -32.09 18.06
N SER A 480 8.26 -32.44 18.06
CA SER A 480 8.78 -33.72 17.56
C SER A 480 9.31 -34.56 18.72
#